data_AF-A0AAX6F196-F1
#
_entry.id   AF-A0AAX6F196-F1
#
_cell.length_a   1.000
_cell.length_b   1.000
_cell.length_c   1.000
_cell.angle_alpha   90.00
_cell.angle_beta   90.00
_cell.angle_gamma   90.00
#
_symmetry.space_group_name_H-M   'P 1'
#
loop_
_entity.id
_entity.type
_entity.pdbx_description
1 polymer ?
#
loop_
_entity_poly.entity_id
_entity_poly.type
_entity_poly.pdbx_seq_one_letter_code
_entity_poly.pdbx_strand_id
1 'polypeptide(L)'
;MGIDLVAGGRSKRTKRTAPRSDDVYLKLLVKLYKFLVRRTGSSFNAVILKRFFISRTNRPPISLKRLIAFAKGKHCRHAIFFLLLRRIALR
;
A
#
# COMPACT_ATOMS: atom_id res chain seq x y z
N MET A 1 -39.99 -16.62 2.76
CA MET A 1 -40.10 -15.16 2.50
C MET A 1 -38.76 -14.67 1.98
N GLY A 2 -38.69 -14.19 0.73
CA GLY A 2 -37.44 -13.71 0.13
C GLY A 2 -37.07 -12.33 0.66
N ILE A 3 -35.80 -12.12 1.01
CA ILE A 3 -35.30 -10.82 1.45
C ILE A 3 -34.95 -10.02 0.20
N ASP A 4 -35.68 -8.95 -0.07
CA ASP A 4 -35.35 -8.00 -1.12
C ASP A 4 -34.18 -7.11 -0.66
N LEU A 5 -33.03 -7.26 -1.32
CA LEU A 5 -31.82 -6.51 -1.01
C LEU A 5 -31.52 -5.61 -2.20
N VAL A 6 -31.75 -4.30 -2.02
CA VAL A 6 -31.59 -3.21 -3.01
C VAL A 6 -30.21 -3.17 -3.71
N ALA A 7 -29.21 -3.88 -3.18
CA ALA A 7 -27.88 -4.02 -3.81
C ALA A 7 -27.31 -5.45 -3.75
N GLY A 8 -28.15 -6.48 -3.57
CA GLY A 8 -27.74 -7.87 -3.64
C GLY A 8 -26.71 -8.28 -2.58
N GLY A 9 -26.92 -7.92 -1.30
CA GLY A 9 -26.30 -8.48 -0.08
C GLY A 9 -24.77 -8.63 0.02
N ARG A 10 -24.14 -9.39 -0.88
CA ARG A 10 -22.70 -9.69 -0.90
C ARG A 10 -21.93 -8.62 -1.68
N SER A 11 -21.36 -7.66 -0.96
CA SER A 11 -20.36 -6.74 -1.53
C SER A 11 -19.04 -7.48 -1.80
N LYS A 12 -18.66 -7.60 -3.08
CA LYS A 12 -17.36 -8.15 -3.47
C LYS A 12 -16.28 -7.09 -3.26
N ARG A 13 -15.25 -7.44 -2.47
CA ARG A 13 -14.07 -6.58 -2.28
C ARG A 13 -13.06 -6.82 -3.40
N THR A 14 -12.98 -5.91 -4.37
CA THR A 14 -12.05 -5.98 -5.53
C THR A 14 -10.59 -5.72 -5.17
N LYS A 15 -10.28 -5.36 -3.92
CA LYS A 15 -8.92 -5.08 -3.46
C LYS A 15 -8.12 -6.36 -3.20
N ARG A 16 -6.83 -6.33 -3.51
CA ARG A 16 -5.91 -7.44 -3.24
C ARG A 16 -5.66 -7.58 -1.75
N THR A 17 -5.80 -8.80 -1.23
CA THR A 17 -5.57 -9.17 0.18
C THR A 17 -4.23 -9.88 0.42
N ALA A 18 -3.60 -10.35 -0.66
CA ALA A 18 -2.33 -11.07 -0.66
C ALA A 18 -1.46 -10.65 -1.86
N PRO A 19 -0.12 -10.74 -1.74
CA PRO A 19 0.77 -10.54 -2.87
C PRO A 19 0.64 -11.70 -3.87
N ARG A 20 0.79 -11.42 -5.16
CA ARG A 20 0.78 -12.46 -6.22
C ARG A 20 2.10 -13.23 -6.29
N SER A 21 3.19 -12.60 -5.88
CA SER A 21 4.54 -13.14 -6.03
C SER A 21 4.82 -14.22 -4.99
N ASP A 22 5.53 -15.28 -5.42
CA ASP A 22 5.89 -16.40 -4.56
C ASP A 22 7.19 -16.24 -3.77
N ASP A 23 7.86 -15.10 -3.93
CA ASP A 23 9.07 -14.72 -3.21
C ASP A 23 8.91 -14.85 -1.68
N VAL A 24 9.80 -15.63 -1.08
CA VAL A 24 9.83 -15.94 0.36
C VAL A 24 10.09 -14.67 1.19
N TYR A 25 11.00 -13.80 0.75
CA TYR A 25 11.35 -12.57 1.47
C TYR A 25 10.17 -11.59 1.49
N LEU A 26 9.45 -11.48 0.38
CA LEU A 26 8.25 -10.65 0.32
C LEU A 26 7.14 -11.18 1.26
N LYS A 27 6.96 -12.50 1.31
CA LYS A 27 5.98 -13.14 2.21
C LYS A 27 6.32 -12.91 3.69
N LEU A 28 7.59 -13.00 4.07
CA LEU A 28 8.09 -12.69 5.42
C LEU A 28 7.79 -11.22 5.78
N LEU A 29 8.12 -10.30 4.88
CA LEU A 29 7.91 -8.87 5.12
C LEU A 29 6.42 -8.54 5.28
N VAL A 30 5.55 -9.13 4.46
CA VAL A 30 4.10 -9.00 4.58
C VAL A 30 3.60 -9.54 5.92
N LYS A 31 4.11 -10.67 6.41
CA LYS A 31 3.74 -11.22 7.73
C LYS A 31 4.09 -10.24 8.86
N LEU A 32 5.30 -9.70 8.84
CA LEU A 32 5.77 -8.72 9.83
C LEU A 32 4.91 -7.46 9.83
N TYR A 33 4.67 -6.86 8.66
CA TYR A 33 3.85 -5.65 8.57
C TYR A 33 2.38 -5.90 8.89
N LYS A 34 1.82 -7.08 8.58
CA LYS A 34 0.47 -7.46 9.04
C LYS A 34 0.38 -7.52 10.57
N PHE A 35 1.39 -8.08 11.22
CA PHE A 35 1.46 -8.12 12.68
C PHE A 35 1.54 -6.70 13.26
N LEU A 36 2.44 -5.85 12.74
CA LEU A 36 2.59 -4.48 13.19
C LEU A 36 1.30 -3.67 13.02
N VAL A 37 0.65 -3.73 11.87
CA VAL A 37 -0.61 -2.97 11.62
C VAL A 37 -1.70 -3.36 12.62
N ARG A 38 -1.83 -4.66 12.94
CA ARG A 38 -2.83 -5.14 13.90
C ARG A 38 -2.56 -4.70 15.33
N ARG A 39 -1.29 -4.56 15.73
CA ARG A 39 -0.90 -4.24 17.12
C ARG A 39 -0.70 -2.75 17.38
N THR A 40 -0.13 -2.02 16.43
CA THR A 40 0.23 -0.60 16.61
C THR A 40 -0.74 0.38 15.98
N GLY A 41 -1.59 -0.05 15.03
CA GLY A 41 -2.58 0.83 14.40
C GLY A 41 -2.00 2.01 13.60
N SER A 42 -0.68 2.09 13.42
CA SER A 42 -0.04 3.20 12.72
C SER A 42 -0.45 3.25 11.24
N SER A 43 -0.90 4.42 10.79
CA SER A 43 -1.30 4.68 9.40
C SER A 43 -0.13 4.47 8.42
N PHE A 44 1.10 4.72 8.87
CA PHE A 44 2.31 4.48 8.08
C PHE A 44 2.46 3.00 7.69
N ASN A 45 2.32 2.09 8.66
CA ASN A 45 2.45 0.65 8.45
C ASN A 45 1.37 0.11 7.51
N ALA A 46 0.14 0.64 7.60
CA ALA A 46 -0.96 0.26 6.73
C ALA A 46 -0.68 0.64 5.26
N VAL A 47 -0.04 1.79 5.05
CA VAL A 47 0.37 2.25 3.72
C VAL A 47 1.49 1.37 3.15
N ILE A 48 2.47 0.98 3.96
CA ILE A 48 3.54 0.06 3.53
C ILE A 48 2.93 -1.26 3.06
N LEU A 49 2.04 -1.84 3.88
CA LEU A 49 1.39 -3.10 3.57
C LEU A 49 0.60 -3.03 2.25
N LYS A 50 -0.13 -1.94 2.03
CA LYS A 50 -0.86 -1.71 0.76
C LYS A 50 0.09 -1.74 -0.43
N ARG A 51 1.30 -1.17 -0.33
CA ARG A 51 2.30 -1.13 -1.41
C ARG A 51 2.84 -2.49 -1.80
N PHE A 52 3.05 -3.39 -0.83
CA PHE A 52 3.53 -4.73 -1.12
C PHE A 52 2.55 -5.54 -1.98
N PHE A 53 1.25 -5.23 -1.93
CA PHE A 53 0.24 -5.91 -2.75
C PHE A 53 0.07 -5.32 -4.16
N ILE A 54 0.65 -4.15 -4.45
CA ILE A 54 0.54 -3.50 -5.76
C ILE A 54 1.37 -4.28 -6.80
N SER A 55 0.91 -4.36 -8.05
CA SER A 55 1.70 -4.96 -9.15
C SER A 55 2.94 -4.13 -9.50
N ARG A 56 3.87 -4.69 -10.28
CA ARG A 56 5.05 -3.96 -10.77
C ARG A 56 4.64 -2.82 -11.72
N THR A 57 3.67 -3.05 -12.60
CA THR A 57 3.15 -2.05 -13.56
C THR A 57 2.58 -0.81 -12.86
N ASN A 58 1.92 -1.00 -11.71
CA ASN A 58 1.34 0.08 -10.93
C ASN A 58 2.36 0.79 -10.03
N ARG A 59 3.64 0.41 -10.09
CA ARG A 59 4.77 1.01 -9.37
C ARG A 59 5.71 1.66 -10.40
N PRO A 60 5.44 2.90 -10.85
CA PRO A 60 6.25 3.56 -11.87
C PRO A 60 7.68 3.80 -11.36
N PRO A 61 8.70 3.68 -12.22
CA PRO A 61 10.07 4.00 -11.86
C PRO A 61 10.21 5.49 -11.52
N ILE A 62 11.03 5.79 -10.52
CA ILE A 62 11.29 7.16 -10.06
C ILE A 62 12.71 7.53 -10.47
N SER A 63 12.87 8.67 -11.14
CA SER A 63 14.18 9.20 -11.52
C SER A 63 14.90 9.89 -10.36
N LEU A 64 16.23 9.92 -10.40
CA LEU A 64 17.06 10.57 -9.38
C LEU A 64 16.76 12.06 -9.25
N LYS A 65 16.52 12.76 -10.37
CA LYS A 65 16.12 14.18 -10.38
C LYS A 65 14.84 14.41 -9.57
N ARG A 66 13.85 13.53 -9.69
CA ARG A 66 12.62 13.60 -8.88
C ARG A 66 12.96 13.39 -7.41
N LEU A 67 13.73 12.35 -7.09
CA LEU A 67 14.11 12.04 -5.70
C LEU A 67 14.77 13.24 -4.99
N ILE A 68 15.73 13.89 -5.66
CA ILE A 68 16.43 15.06 -5.13
C ILE A 68 15.45 16.23 -4.88
N ALA A 69 14.52 16.48 -5.79
CA ALA A 69 13.51 17.52 -5.62
C ALA A 69 12.60 17.28 -4.39
N PHE A 70 12.29 16.01 -4.07
CA PHE A 70 11.48 15.68 -2.89
C PHE A 70 12.27 15.64 -1.58
N ALA A 71 13.58 15.44 -1.65
CA ALA A 71 14.47 15.46 -0.49
C ALA A 71 14.83 16.90 -0.07
N LYS A 72 14.89 17.86 -1.02
CA LYS A 72 15.12 19.27 -0.73
C LYS A 72 13.99 19.83 0.17
N GLY A 73 14.36 20.40 1.32
CA GLY A 73 13.43 21.02 2.28
C GLY A 73 12.83 20.08 3.33
N LYS A 74 13.21 18.80 3.36
CA LYS A 74 12.78 17.86 4.40
C LYS A 74 13.99 17.29 5.14
N HIS A 75 14.33 17.85 6.30
CA HIS A 75 15.34 17.27 7.22
C HIS A 75 14.91 15.93 7.85
N CYS A 76 13.70 15.45 7.54
CA CYS A 76 13.20 14.15 7.98
C CYS A 76 13.46 13.09 6.90
N ARG A 77 14.40 12.19 7.21
CA ARG A 77 14.99 11.07 6.43
C ARG A 77 14.05 10.18 5.59
N HIS A 78 12.74 10.35 5.64
CA HIS A 78 11.74 9.46 5.02
C HIS A 78 11.09 10.01 3.74
N ALA A 79 11.72 10.99 3.08
CA ALA A 79 11.21 11.65 1.86
C ALA A 79 10.82 10.68 0.73
N ILE A 80 11.52 9.55 0.63
CA ILE A 80 11.28 8.48 -0.36
C ILE A 80 9.86 7.90 -0.23
N PHE A 81 9.33 7.82 1.00
CA PHE A 81 8.04 7.19 1.28
C PHE A 81 6.85 8.12 1.01
N PHE A 82 7.03 9.43 1.21
CA PHE A 82 6.00 10.46 1.02
C PHE A 82 5.64 10.66 -0.47
N LEU A 83 6.63 10.52 -1.34
CA LEU A 83 6.50 10.57 -2.80
C LEU A 83 5.52 9.50 -3.33
N LEU A 84 5.57 8.34 -2.69
CA LEU A 84 4.76 7.17 -3.00
C LEU A 84 3.35 7.31 -2.37
N LEU A 85 3.18 8.12 -1.30
CA LEU A 85 1.90 8.34 -0.58
C LEU A 85 0.98 9.29 -1.35
N ARG A 86 1.55 10.38 -1.91
CA ARG A 86 0.77 11.45 -2.54
C ARG A 86 0.14 11.08 -3.89
N ARG A 87 0.70 10.09 -4.60
CA ARG A 87 0.27 9.76 -5.97
C ARG A 87 -0.83 8.69 -6.07
N ILE A 88 -1.12 7.97 -4.99
CA ILE A 88 -2.21 6.97 -4.93
C ILE A 88 -3.47 7.54 -4.24
N ALA A 89 -3.35 8.68 -3.54
CA ALA A 89 -4.48 9.36 -2.89
C ALA A 89 -5.17 10.41 -3.79
N LEU A 90 -4.74 10.58 -5.04
CA LEU A 90 -5.29 11.53 -6.02
C LEU A 90 -6.03 10.84 -7.18
N ARG A 91 -6.46 9.58 -6.96
CA ARG A 91 -7.41 8.86 -7.81
C ARG A 91 -8.30 7.98 -6.95
#